data_AF-A0AAN0KFC4-F1
#
_entry.id   AF-A0AAN0KFC4-F1
#
_cell.length_a   1.000
_cell.length_b   1.000
_cell.length_c   1.000
_cell.angle_alpha   90.00
_cell.angle_beta   90.00
_cell.angle_gamma   90.00
#
_symmetry.space_group_name_H-M   'P 1'
#
loop_
_entity.id
_entity.type
_entity.pdbx_description
1 polymer ?
#
loop_
_entity_poly.entity_id
_entity_poly.type
_entity_poly.pdbx_seq_one_letter_code
_entity_poly.pdbx_strand_id
1 'polypeptide(L)'
;MTSEKLKPTPGPWTVHSEMRDCVTFEGRHGTENLFLQNLDGYFACQNEVDATLIAEAGTVFHECGLSPRELLEAVRELHEALATIYDQCGGYVPDTYKSAWSQAFAALAKHKEV
;
A
#
# COMPACT_ATOMS: atom_id res chain seq x y z
N MET A 1 -26.40 -3.71 14.35
CA MET A 1 -25.63 -4.42 13.31
C MET A 1 -24.20 -3.94 13.44
N THR A 2 -23.32 -4.76 14.01
CA THR A 2 -21.89 -4.46 14.11
C THR A 2 -21.34 -4.42 12.69
N SER A 3 -20.80 -3.27 12.29
CA SER A 3 -19.97 -3.16 11.09
C SER A 3 -18.85 -4.19 11.24
N GLU A 4 -18.97 -5.34 10.59
CA GLU A 4 -17.84 -6.24 10.45
C GLU A 4 -16.81 -5.45 9.64
N LYS A 5 -15.79 -4.91 10.34
CA LYS A 5 -14.58 -4.42 9.68
C LYS A 5 -14.12 -5.55 8.77
N LEU A 6 -14.15 -5.33 7.46
CA LEU A 6 -13.65 -6.29 6.48
C LEU A 6 -12.28 -6.75 6.95
N LYS A 7 -12.12 -8.07 7.13
CA LYS A 7 -10.82 -8.62 7.50
C LYS A 7 -9.83 -8.24 6.39
N PRO A 8 -8.67 -7.67 6.74
CA PRO A 8 -7.68 -7.24 5.77
C PRO A 8 -7.19 -8.44 4.96
N THR A 9 -6.78 -8.20 3.72
CA THR A 9 -6.07 -9.21 2.92
C THR A 9 -4.84 -9.65 3.71
N PRO A 10 -4.71 -10.93 4.08
CA PRO A 10 -3.56 -11.41 4.83
C PRO A 10 -2.29 -11.25 3.99
N GLY A 11 -1.11 -11.12 4.59
CA GLY A 11 0.13 -10.90 3.86
C GLY A 11 1.35 -11.07 4.78
N PRO A 12 2.57 -11.12 4.24
CA PRO A 12 2.94 -10.98 2.82
C PRO A 12 2.58 -12.21 1.96
N TRP A 13 2.41 -12.01 0.66
CA TRP A 13 2.19 -13.07 -0.33
C TRP A 13 3.45 -13.35 -1.14
N THR A 14 3.69 -14.62 -1.48
CA THR A 14 4.79 -15.05 -2.35
C THR A 14 4.30 -15.89 -3.52
N VAL A 15 5.04 -15.87 -4.63
CA VAL A 15 4.76 -16.71 -5.81
C VAL A 15 4.97 -18.18 -5.46
N HIS A 16 3.97 -19.01 -5.76
CA HIS A 16 4.07 -20.45 -5.55
C HIS A 16 4.60 -21.17 -6.82
N SER A 17 5.84 -21.67 -6.76
CA SER A 17 6.52 -22.30 -7.90
C SER A 17 6.15 -23.77 -8.14
N GLU A 18 5.50 -24.44 -7.18
CA GLU A 18 5.35 -25.90 -7.22
C GLU A 18 3.97 -26.40 -7.70
N MET A 19 2.97 -25.52 -7.88
CA MET A 19 1.67 -25.95 -8.41
C MET A 19 1.66 -25.82 -9.94
N ARG A 20 1.50 -26.95 -10.65
CA ARG A 20 1.60 -27.02 -12.12
C ARG A 20 0.25 -26.96 -12.85
N ASP A 21 -0.87 -27.11 -12.14
CA ASP A 21 -2.23 -27.22 -12.74
C ASP A 21 -2.98 -25.87 -12.76
N CYS A 22 -2.25 -24.77 -12.93
CA CYS A 22 -2.70 -23.42 -12.65
C CYS A 22 -2.87 -22.59 -13.92
N VAL A 23 -3.66 -21.50 -13.83
CA VAL A 23 -3.63 -20.44 -14.86
C VAL A 23 -2.21 -19.90 -14.90
N THR A 24 -1.55 -20.16 -16.02
CA THR A 24 -0.17 -19.75 -16.32
C THR A 24 -0.20 -18.59 -17.30
N PHE A 25 0.77 -17.70 -17.20
CA PHE A 25 1.00 -16.61 -18.16
C PHE A 25 2.48 -16.56 -18.54
N GLU A 26 2.79 -15.91 -19.65
CA GLU A 26 4.18 -15.68 -20.07
C GLU A 26 4.70 -14.38 -19.45
N GLY A 27 5.50 -14.53 -18.38
CA GLY A 27 6.16 -13.45 -17.68
C GLY A 27 7.58 -13.19 -18.17
N ARG A 28 8.30 -12.29 -17.49
CA ARG A 28 9.66 -11.88 -17.83
C ARG A 28 10.66 -13.05 -17.79
N HIS A 29 10.37 -14.09 -17.00
CA HIS A 29 11.24 -15.24 -16.80
C HIS A 29 10.67 -16.54 -17.40
N GLY A 30 9.62 -16.47 -18.23
CA GLY A 30 8.97 -17.61 -18.89
C GLY A 30 7.55 -17.86 -18.36
N THR A 31 7.07 -19.10 -18.46
CA THR A 31 5.74 -19.50 -17.99
C THR A 31 5.68 -19.45 -16.45
N GLU A 32 4.90 -18.51 -15.90
CA GLU A 32 4.74 -18.25 -14.47
C GLU A 32 3.31 -18.58 -14.00
N ASN A 33 3.15 -18.93 -12.72
CA ASN A 33 1.87 -19.30 -12.12
C ASN A 33 1.21 -18.12 -11.40
N LEU A 34 -0.09 -17.94 -11.56
CA LEU A 34 -0.89 -16.90 -10.87
C LEU A 34 -1.30 -17.28 -9.43
N PHE A 35 -0.58 -18.18 -8.78
CA PHE A 35 -0.88 -18.57 -7.40
C PHE A 35 -0.03 -17.80 -6.40
N LEU A 36 -0.71 -17.07 -5.53
CA LEU A 36 -0.12 -16.45 -4.35
C LEU A 36 -0.29 -17.40 -3.17
N GLN A 37 0.76 -17.54 -2.35
CA GLN A 37 0.73 -18.26 -1.08
C GLN A 37 1.07 -17.32 0.08
N ASN A 38 0.38 -17.50 1.20
CA ASN A 38 0.79 -16.99 2.51
C ASN A 38 0.58 -18.07 3.60
N LEU A 39 0.77 -17.72 4.87
CA LEU A 39 0.59 -18.66 5.99
C LEU A 39 -0.85 -19.19 6.13
N ASP A 40 -1.83 -18.47 5.61
CA ASP A 40 -3.26 -18.78 5.75
C ASP A 40 -3.85 -19.55 4.56
N GLY A 41 -3.12 -19.66 3.44
CA GLY A 41 -3.53 -20.48 2.30
C GLY A 41 -2.99 -20.03 0.94
N TYR A 42 -3.69 -20.45 -0.11
CA TYR A 42 -3.37 -20.19 -1.51
C TYR A 42 -4.50 -19.42 -2.19
N PHE A 43 -4.14 -18.50 -3.09
CA PHE A 43 -5.09 -17.75 -3.89
C PHE A 43 -4.70 -17.78 -5.37
N ALA A 44 -5.68 -18.06 -6.24
CA ALA A 44 -5.50 -18.09 -7.70
C ALA A 44 -5.94 -16.75 -8.30
N CYS A 45 -5.01 -16.01 -8.89
CA CYS A 45 -5.28 -14.75 -9.59
C CYS A 45 -5.65 -15.01 -11.06
N GLN A 46 -6.41 -14.11 -11.69
CA GLN A 46 -6.80 -14.24 -13.09
C GLN A 46 -5.77 -13.67 -14.07
N ASN A 47 -4.94 -12.72 -13.60
CA ASN A 47 -3.83 -12.11 -14.34
C ASN A 47 -2.78 -11.53 -13.38
N GLU A 48 -1.64 -11.09 -13.92
CA GLU A 48 -0.53 -10.47 -13.17
C GLU A 48 -0.94 -9.23 -12.35
N VAL A 49 -1.88 -8.43 -12.87
CA VAL A 49 -2.32 -7.19 -12.24
C VAL A 49 -3.07 -7.51 -10.94
N ASP A 50 -3.96 -8.51 -10.97
CA ASP A 50 -4.69 -8.98 -9.80
C ASP A 50 -3.75 -9.55 -8.74
N ALA A 51 -2.73 -10.31 -9.17
CA ALA A 51 -1.72 -10.85 -8.27
C ALA A 51 -0.91 -9.74 -7.58
N THR A 52 -0.50 -8.73 -8.35
CA THR A 52 0.21 -7.57 -7.82
C THR A 52 -0.67 -6.81 -6.82
N LEU A 53 -1.93 -6.54 -7.16
CA LEU A 53 -2.87 -5.83 -6.28
C LEU A 53 -3.08 -6.54 -4.93
N ILE A 54 -3.23 -7.87 -4.95
CA ILE A 54 -3.43 -8.67 -3.74
C ILE A 54 -2.15 -8.70 -2.89
N ALA A 55 -1.00 -8.90 -3.52
CA ALA A 55 0.30 -8.92 -2.85
C ALA A 55 0.60 -7.58 -2.17
N GLU A 56 0.41 -6.46 -2.87
CA GLU A 56 0.62 -5.11 -2.35
C GLU A 56 -0.37 -4.78 -1.22
N ALA A 57 -1.67 -5.07 -1.40
CA ALA A 57 -2.67 -4.78 -0.38
C ALA A 57 -2.43 -5.54 0.93
N GLY A 58 -1.99 -6.80 0.85
CA GLY A 58 -1.61 -7.60 2.02
C GLY A 58 -0.33 -7.10 2.68
N THR A 59 0.66 -6.69 1.88
CA THR A 59 1.94 -6.15 2.38
C THR A 59 1.73 -4.82 3.12
N VAL A 60 0.92 -3.91 2.55
CA VAL A 60 0.59 -2.63 3.19
C VAL A 60 -0.03 -2.84 4.57
N PHE A 61 -1.01 -3.75 4.69
CA PHE A 61 -1.62 -4.03 5.99
C PHE A 61 -0.62 -4.66 6.97
N HIS A 62 0.20 -5.59 6.52
CA HIS A 62 1.21 -6.25 7.35
C HIS A 62 2.23 -5.25 7.92
N GLU A 63 2.73 -4.33 7.10
CA GLU A 63 3.77 -3.37 7.50
C GLU A 63 3.22 -2.19 8.31
N CYS A 64 2.03 -1.70 7.94
CA CYS A 64 1.49 -0.45 8.50
C CYS A 64 0.37 -0.66 9.52
N GLY A 65 -0.21 -1.86 9.61
CA GLY A 65 -1.41 -2.12 10.42
C GLY A 65 -2.68 -1.40 9.93
N LEU A 66 -2.62 -0.80 8.75
CA LEU A 66 -3.71 -0.04 8.11
C LEU A 66 -4.04 -0.67 6.77
N SER A 67 -5.33 -0.75 6.44
CA SER A 67 -5.71 -1.09 5.06
C SER A 67 -5.26 0.02 4.10
N PRO A 68 -5.11 -0.25 2.78
CA PRO A 68 -4.74 0.79 1.82
C PRO A 68 -5.65 2.03 1.87
N ARG A 69 -6.94 1.85 2.18
CA ARG A 69 -7.89 2.97 2.34
C ARG A 69 -7.66 3.75 3.62
N GLU A 70 -7.46 3.07 4.75
CA GLU A 70 -7.14 3.73 6.03
C GLU A 70 -5.80 4.47 5.96
N LEU A 71 -4.80 3.91 5.26
CA LEU A 71 -3.51 4.57 5.04
C LEU A 71 -3.67 5.83 4.17
N LEU A 72 -4.47 5.76 3.11
CA LEU A 72 -4.82 6.93 2.28
C LEU A 72 -5.51 8.02 3.08
N GLU A 73 -6.46 7.65 3.95
CA GLU A 73 -7.15 8.59 4.84
C GLU A 73 -6.17 9.24 5.82
N ALA A 74 -5.30 8.46 6.47
CA ALA A 74 -4.27 8.97 7.37
C ALA A 74 -3.30 9.95 6.69
N VAL A 75 -2.89 9.69 5.44
CA VAL A 75 -2.04 10.60 4.65
C VAL A 75 -2.75 11.93 4.37
N ARG A 76 -4.05 11.89 4.06
CA ARG A 76 -4.85 13.11 3.83
C ARG A 76 -4.99 13.94 5.10
N GLU A 77 -5.32 13.31 6.22
CA GLU A 77 -5.43 13.96 7.52
C GLU A 77 -4.09 14.60 7.95
N LEU A 78 -2.98 13.90 7.74
CA LEU A 78 -1.64 14.43 8.03
C LEU A 78 -1.31 15.65 7.17
N HIS A 79 -1.65 15.62 5.88
CA HIS A 79 -1.44 16.74 4.97
C HIS A 79 -2.27 17.98 5.40
N GLU A 80 -3.54 17.78 5.78
CA GLU A 80 -4.40 18.86 6.29
C GLU A 80 -3.89 19.45 7.61
N ALA A 81 -3.44 18.60 8.53
CA ALA A 81 -2.87 19.03 9.80
C ALA A 81 -1.60 19.87 9.60
N LEU A 82 -0.69 19.44 8.72
CA LEU A 82 0.54 20.18 8.40
C LEU A 82 0.23 21.53 7.71
N ALA A 83 -0.72 21.56 6.78
CA ALA A 83 -1.17 22.81 6.18
C ALA A 83 -1.75 23.76 7.22
N THR A 84 -2.58 23.26 8.13
CA THR A 84 -3.16 24.04 9.23
C THR A 84 -2.07 24.63 10.14
N ILE A 85 -1.06 23.83 10.51
CA ILE A 85 0.07 24.32 11.32
C ILE A 85 0.83 25.42 10.58
N TYR A 86 1.11 25.22 9.29
CA TYR A 86 1.80 26.21 8.47
C TYR A 86 1.04 27.55 8.42
N ASP A 87 -0.27 27.50 8.22
CA ASP A 87 -1.14 28.68 8.20
C ASP A 87 -1.20 29.36 9.58
N GLN A 88 -1.32 28.59 10.66
CA GLN A 88 -1.30 29.11 12.05
C GLN A 88 0.03 29.77 12.41
N CYS A 89 1.14 29.33 11.81
CA CYS A 89 2.44 29.97 11.93
C CYS A 89 2.62 31.17 10.97
N GLY A 90 1.57 31.60 10.27
CA GLY A 90 1.62 32.74 9.35
C GLY A 90 2.46 32.47 8.09
N GLY A 91 2.59 31.20 7.69
CA GLY A 91 3.44 30.78 6.58
C GLY A 91 4.94 30.88 6.88
N TYR A 92 5.32 31.07 8.14
CA TYR A 92 6.73 31.13 8.54
C TYR A 92 7.21 29.75 9.01
N VAL A 93 8.26 29.25 8.35
CA VAL A 93 9.02 28.08 8.79
C VAL A 93 10.43 28.53 9.16
N PRO A 94 10.85 28.41 10.44
CA PRO A 94 12.20 28.74 10.86
C PRO A 94 13.24 27.96 10.05
N ASP A 95 14.40 28.57 9.76
CA ASP A 95 15.47 27.93 8.97
C ASP A 95 15.91 26.58 9.55
N THR A 96 15.87 26.43 10.88
CA THR A 96 16.18 25.19 11.60
C THR A 96 15.26 24.03 11.24
N TYR A 97 14.05 24.30 10.75
CA TYR A 97 13.03 23.29 10.42
C TYR A 97 12.71 23.22 8.92
N LYS A 98 13.26 24.12 8.09
CA LYS A 98 12.98 24.17 6.64
C LYS A 98 13.24 22.82 5.96
N SER A 99 14.34 22.15 6.28
CA SER A 99 14.67 20.84 5.69
C SER A 99 13.62 19.77 6.05
N ALA A 100 13.20 19.71 7.31
CA ALA A 100 12.19 18.76 7.77
C ALA A 100 10.82 19.03 7.12
N TRP A 101 10.42 20.29 7.01
CA TRP A 101 9.18 20.69 6.32
C TRP A 101 9.21 20.36 4.83
N SER A 102 10.32 20.66 4.13
CA SER A 102 10.48 20.29 2.72
C SER A 102 10.43 18.78 2.51
N GLN A 103 11.05 17.99 3.39
CA GLN A 103 10.98 16.53 3.33
C GLN A 103 9.56 16.00 3.56
N ALA A 104 8.84 16.54 4.55
CA ALA A 104 7.46 16.15 4.84
C ALA A 104 6.53 16.45 3.64
N PHE A 105 6.60 17.66 3.07
CA PHE A 105 5.81 18.01 1.90
C PHE A 105 6.23 17.23 0.64
N ALA A 106 7.52 16.96 0.44
CA ALA A 106 7.98 16.14 -0.68
C ALA A 106 7.50 14.69 -0.56
N ALA A 107 7.47 14.13 0.65
CA ALA A 107 6.94 12.79 0.90
C ALA A 107 5.43 12.72 0.62
N LEU A 108 4.67 13.77 1.00
CA LEU A 108 3.24 13.86 0.76
C LEU A 108 2.88 14.20 -0.70
N ALA A 109 3.72 14.96 -1.42
CA ALA A 109 3.48 15.34 -2.82
C ALA A 109 3.54 14.15 -3.78
N LYS A 110 4.29 13.09 -3.46
CA LYS A 110 4.31 11.82 -4.20
C LYS A 110 2.93 11.16 -4.31
N HIS A 111 1.98 11.59 -3.51
CA HIS A 111 0.59 11.12 -3.52
C HIS A 111 -0.27 11.76 -4.63
N LYS A 112 0.15 12.89 -5.24
CA LYS A 112 -0.70 13.61 -6.22
C LYS A 112 -0.70 13.00 -7.64
N GLU A 113 0.14 12.00 -7.92
CA GLU A 113 0.33 11.45 -9.28
C GLU A 113 -0.33 10.08 -9.52
N VAL A 114 -1.22 9.62 -8.63
CA VAL A 114 -2.00 8.37 -8.80
C VAL A 114 -3.49 8.68 -8.98
#